data_AF-A0A2V7VYC0-F1
#
_entry.id   AF-A0A2V7VYC0-F1
#
_cell.length_a   1.000
_cell.length_b   1.000
_cell.length_c   1.000
_cell.angle_alpha   90.00
_cell.angle_beta   90.00
_cell.angle_gamma   90.00
#
_symmetry.space_group_name_H-M   'P 1'
#
loop_
_entity.id
_entity.type
_entity.pdbx_description
1 polymer ?
#
loop_
_entity_poly.entity_id
_entity_poly.type
_entity_poly.pdbx_seq_one_letter_code
_entity_poly.pdbx_strand_id
1 'polypeptide(L)'
;MRVITQENRGLTRALITGCAAALADVIARHDCGDTSMPGRFQQQLAALRNDEVVLVSCSARYAGPEGETLYVASGERVAEGRVRGELASNLRPLALTRRDDPAD
;
A
#
# COMPACT_ATOMS: atom_id res chain seq x y z
N MET A 1 -4.41 -17.25 6.22
CA MET A 1 -3.34 -16.71 5.36
C MET A 1 -2.84 -17.83 4.45
N ARG A 2 -2.67 -17.57 3.15
CA ARG A 2 -2.08 -18.54 2.20
C ARG A 2 -0.73 -18.00 1.73
N VAL A 3 0.30 -18.84 1.77
CA VAL A 3 1.64 -18.52 1.25
C VAL A 3 1.82 -19.26 -0.07
N ILE A 4 2.29 -18.56 -1.10
CA ILE A 4 2.60 -19.14 -2.41
C ILE A 4 4.11 -19.16 -2.55
N THR A 5 4.67 -20.35 -2.77
CA THR A 5 6.09 -20.53 -2.99
C THR A 5 6.38 -20.64 -4.47
N GLN A 6 7.49 -20.05 -4.91
CA GLN A 6 7.98 -20.07 -6.28
C GLN A 6 9.49 -19.83 -6.29
N GLU A 7 10.15 -20.18 -7.38
CA GLU A 7 11.53 -19.74 -7.65
C GLU A 7 11.59 -18.20 -7.75
N ASN A 8 12.73 -17.59 -7.42
CA ASN A 8 12.93 -16.16 -7.60
C ASN A 8 12.89 -15.81 -9.09
N ARG A 9 11.79 -15.15 -9.49
CA ARG A 9 11.56 -14.65 -10.86
C ARG A 9 11.36 -13.14 -10.90
N GLY A 10 11.79 -12.44 -9.84
CA GLY A 10 11.61 -11.00 -9.66
C GLY A 10 10.23 -10.60 -9.14
N LEU A 11 10.15 -9.37 -8.60
CA LEU A 11 8.96 -8.81 -7.94
C LEU A 11 7.73 -8.82 -8.84
N THR A 12 7.86 -8.41 -10.09
CA THR A 12 6.72 -8.35 -11.03
C THR A 12 6.06 -9.71 -11.22
N ARG A 13 6.85 -10.80 -11.33
CA ARG A 13 6.29 -12.16 -11.48
C ARG A 13 5.66 -12.66 -10.19
N ALA A 14 6.21 -12.30 -9.04
CA ALA A 14 5.60 -12.59 -7.74
C ALA A 14 4.25 -11.87 -7.59
N LEU A 15 4.18 -10.58 -7.94
CA LEU A 15 2.93 -9.79 -7.89
C LEU A 15 1.86 -10.34 -8.83
N ILE A 16 2.20 -10.71 -10.07
CA ILE A 16 1.25 -11.33 -11.02
C ILE A 16 0.66 -12.62 -10.42
N THR A 17 1.50 -13.47 -9.84
CA THR A 17 1.08 -14.73 -9.20
C THR A 17 0.16 -14.46 -8.00
N GLY A 18 0.51 -13.47 -7.18
CA GLY A 18 -0.32 -13.03 -6.04
C GLY A 18 -1.68 -12.50 -6.47
N CYS A 19 -1.74 -11.66 -7.50
CA CYS A 19 -2.99 -11.12 -8.03
C CYS A 19 -3.89 -12.22 -8.61
N ALA A 20 -3.33 -13.16 -9.38
CA ALA A 20 -4.09 -14.28 -9.94
C ALA A 20 -4.66 -15.22 -8.86
N ALA A 21 -4.03 -15.23 -7.67
CA ALA A 21 -4.44 -16.04 -6.55
C ALA A 21 -5.37 -15.31 -5.57
N ALA A 22 -5.60 -14.00 -5.74
CA ALA A 22 -6.52 -13.24 -4.90
C ALA A 22 -7.97 -13.64 -5.19
N LEU A 23 -8.79 -13.69 -4.14
CA LEU A 23 -10.20 -14.12 -4.23
C LEU A 23 -11.19 -12.99 -3.91
N ALA A 24 -10.70 -11.84 -3.44
CA ALA A 24 -11.52 -10.68 -3.12
C ALA A 24 -11.62 -9.75 -4.32
N ASP A 25 -12.69 -8.94 -4.36
CA ASP A 25 -12.94 -7.96 -5.43
C ASP A 25 -11.91 -6.82 -5.47
N VAL A 26 -11.15 -6.67 -4.39
CA VAL A 26 -10.16 -5.62 -4.18
C VAL A 26 -8.83 -6.22 -3.74
N ILE A 27 -7.73 -5.71 -4.29
CA ILE A 27 -6.38 -6.15 -3.97
C ILE A 27 -5.62 -5.00 -3.34
N ALA A 28 -5.02 -5.24 -2.18
CA ALA A 28 -4.05 -4.35 -1.58
C ALA A 28 -2.64 -4.90 -1.78
N ARG A 29 -1.74 -4.09 -2.36
CA ARG A 29 -0.30 -4.37 -2.31
C ARG A 29 0.24 -3.96 -0.94
N HIS A 30 0.94 -4.87 -0.27
CA HIS A 30 1.60 -4.63 1.02
C HIS A 30 2.96 -5.31 0.97
N ASP A 31 4.04 -4.52 1.03
CA ASP A 31 5.39 -5.04 0.87
C ASP A 31 5.88 -5.73 2.17
N CYS A 32 6.77 -6.71 2.02
CA CYS A 32 7.38 -7.38 3.16
C CYS A 32 8.18 -6.36 3.99
N GLY A 33 8.00 -6.37 5.31
CA GLY A 33 8.65 -5.41 6.22
C GLY A 33 7.79 -4.18 6.56
N ASP A 34 6.75 -3.91 5.78
CA ASP A 34 5.83 -2.79 6.06
C ASP A 34 4.82 -3.13 7.16
N THR A 35 4.42 -2.12 7.92
CA THR A 35 3.37 -2.24 8.95
C THR A 35 2.17 -1.35 8.62
N SER A 36 0.97 -1.91 8.72
CA SER A 36 -0.29 -1.15 8.63
C SER A 36 -0.70 -0.62 9.98
N MET A 37 -1.11 0.64 10.04
CA MET A 37 -1.83 1.14 11.21
C MET A 37 -3.22 0.48 11.29
N PRO A 38 -3.74 0.22 12.50
CA PRO A 38 -5.10 -0.25 12.68
C PRO A 38 -6.10 0.66 11.95
N GLY A 39 -7.06 0.06 11.25
CA GLY A 39 -8.08 0.83 10.53
C GLY A 39 -7.71 1.26 9.11
N ARG A 40 -6.44 1.14 8.66
CA ARG A 40 -6.03 1.59 7.32
C ARG A 40 -6.89 0.97 6.23
N PHE A 41 -6.96 -0.36 6.18
CA PHE A 41 -7.71 -1.05 5.15
C PHE A 41 -9.21 -0.81 5.25
N GLN A 42 -9.78 -0.68 6.45
CA GLN A 42 -11.19 -0.32 6.62
C GLN A 42 -11.51 1.04 6.00
N GLN A 43 -10.66 2.05 6.23
CA GLN A 43 -10.84 3.39 5.67
C GLN A 43 -10.68 3.39 4.14
N GLN A 44 -9.68 2.67 3.63
CA GLN A 44 -9.44 2.54 2.20
C GLN A 44 -10.59 1.82 1.48
N LEU A 45 -11.10 0.73 2.05
CA LEU A 45 -12.28 0.03 1.54
C LEU A 45 -13.54 0.90 1.55
N ALA A 46 -13.70 1.77 2.56
CA ALA A 46 -14.83 2.69 2.61
C ALA A 46 -14.79 3.71 1.46
N ALA A 47 -13.61 4.20 1.08
CA ALA A 47 -13.44 5.09 -0.08
C ALA A 47 -13.74 4.37 -1.41
N LEU A 48 -13.32 3.10 -1.54
CA LEU A 48 -13.60 2.26 -2.72
C LEU A 48 -15.09 1.89 -2.89
N ARG A 49 -15.97 2.21 -1.92
CA ARG A 49 -17.43 2.05 -2.10
C ARG A 49 -18.01 3.04 -3.11
N ASN A 50 -17.27 4.08 -3.46
CA ASN A 50 -17.61 4.92 -4.60
C ASN A 50 -17.12 4.22 -5.88
N ASP A 51 -18.06 3.78 -6.73
CA ASP A 51 -17.77 3.06 -7.98
C ASP A 51 -16.92 3.87 -8.99
N GLU A 52 -16.79 5.19 -8.79
CA GLU A 52 -15.88 6.02 -9.59
C GLU A 52 -14.41 5.89 -9.16
N VAL A 53 -14.14 5.34 -7.97
CA VAL A 53 -12.79 5.20 -7.38
C VAL A 53 -12.23 3.82 -7.73
N VAL A 54 -11.24 3.80 -8.61
CA VAL A 54 -10.58 2.55 -9.05
C VAL A 54 -9.29 2.25 -8.27
N LEU A 55 -8.81 3.20 -7.48
CA LEU A 55 -7.60 3.09 -6.68
C LEU A 55 -7.68 4.03 -5.47
N VAL A 56 -7.26 3.56 -4.31
CA VAL A 56 -7.14 4.36 -3.09
C VAL A 56 -5.74 4.19 -2.53
N SER A 57 -5.17 5.28 -2.00
CA SER A 57 -3.91 5.24 -1.27
C SER A 57 -4.01 6.08 0.01
N CYS A 58 -2.96 6.03 0.83
CA CYS A 58 -2.85 6.84 2.03
C CYS A 58 -1.42 7.31 2.19
N SER A 59 -1.19 8.24 3.12
CA SER A 59 0.17 8.61 3.49
C SER A 59 0.91 7.44 4.15
N ALA A 60 2.22 7.41 3.95
CA ALA A 60 3.13 6.42 4.52
C ALA A 60 4.30 7.12 5.19
N ARG A 61 4.69 6.62 6.36
CA ARG A 61 5.90 7.05 7.08
C ARG A 61 7.04 6.14 6.68
N TYR A 62 8.12 6.71 6.18
CA TYR A 62 9.36 6.00 5.96
C TYR A 62 10.17 6.06 7.24
N ALA A 63 10.60 4.90 7.71
CA ALA A 63 11.46 4.77 8.88
C ALA A 63 12.77 4.08 8.54
N GLY A 64 13.83 4.49 9.23
CA GLY A 64 15.10 3.81 9.17
C GLY A 64 15.10 2.53 10.01
N PRO A 65 16.24 1.83 10.07
CA PRO A 65 16.35 0.51 10.70
C PRO A 65 15.94 0.51 12.18
N GLU A 66 16.22 1.60 12.90
CA GLU A 66 15.91 1.75 14.34
C GLU A 66 14.48 2.30 14.58
N GLY A 67 13.68 2.45 13.51
CA GLY A 67 12.30 2.91 13.57
C GLY A 67 12.13 4.43 13.64
N GLU A 68 13.23 5.18 13.61
CA GLU A 68 13.26 6.62 13.50
C GLU A 68 12.58 7.09 12.21
N THR A 69 11.90 8.23 12.25
CA THR A 69 11.20 8.74 11.07
C THR A 69 12.18 9.45 10.15
N LEU A 70 12.27 8.97 8.91
CA LEU A 70 13.05 9.63 7.86
C LEU A 70 12.22 10.73 7.20
N TYR A 71 11.03 10.38 6.71
CA TYR A 71 10.08 11.32 6.11
C TYR A 71 8.68 10.72 6.01
N VAL A 72 7.69 11.54 5.65
CA VAL A 72 6.33 11.10 5.34
C VAL A 72 6.05 11.37 3.88
N ALA A 73 5.65 10.34 3.14
CA ALA A 73 5.10 10.50 1.80
C ALA A 73 3.59 10.65 1.90
N SER A 74 3.06 11.75 1.36
CA SER A 74 1.63 12.01 1.22
C SER A 74 1.36 12.51 -0.19
N GLY A 75 0.25 12.08 -0.78
CA GLY A 75 -0.25 12.67 -2.03
C GLY A 75 -1.11 13.89 -1.75
N GLU A 76 -1.34 14.69 -2.80
CA GLU A 76 -2.47 15.62 -2.85
C GLU A 76 -3.65 14.93 -3.54
N ARG A 77 -4.89 15.32 -3.24
CA ARG A 77 -6.07 14.84 -3.97
C ARG A 77 -6.02 15.41 -5.38
N VAL A 78 -5.61 14.60 -6.36
CA VAL A 78 -5.63 15.01 -7.78
C VAL A 78 -6.98 14.63 -8.36
N ALA A 79 -7.84 15.62 -8.59
CA ALA A 79 -9.16 15.44 -9.19
C ALA A 79 -9.14 15.75 -10.69
N GLU A 80 -8.35 15.04 -11.49
CA GLU A 80 -8.43 15.15 -12.96
C GLU A 80 -8.28 13.78 -13.66
N GLY A 81 -9.28 13.42 -14.49
CA GLY A 81 -9.17 12.43 -15.57
C GLY A 81 -9.05 10.93 -15.22
N ARG A 82 -10.13 10.17 -15.51
CA ARG A 82 -10.34 8.69 -15.61
C ARG A 82 -9.84 7.75 -14.49
N VAL A 83 -8.89 8.15 -13.65
CA VAL A 83 -8.49 7.43 -12.42
C VAL A 83 -8.70 8.39 -11.26
N ARG A 84 -9.93 8.43 -10.73
CA ARG A 84 -10.22 9.20 -9.51
C ARG A 84 -9.62 8.45 -8.33
N GLY A 85 -8.40 8.82 -7.95
CA GLY A 85 -7.77 8.34 -6.73
C GLY A 85 -8.28 9.10 -5.52
N GLU A 86 -8.78 8.43 -4.49
CA GLU A 86 -9.07 9.07 -3.21
C GLU A 86 -7.90 8.87 -2.24
N LEU A 87 -7.53 9.95 -1.55
CA LEU A 87 -6.61 9.90 -0.43
C LEU A 87 -7.43 9.95 0.85
N ALA A 88 -7.26 8.96 1.73
CA ALA A 88 -7.76 9.05 3.10
C ALA A 88 -6.92 10.10 3.86
N SER A 89 -7.23 11.38 3.66
CA SER A 89 -6.49 12.50 4.21
C SER A 89 -7.14 12.96 5.50
N ASN A 90 -6.71 12.44 6.66
CA ASN A 90 -6.89 13.07 7.96
C ASN A 90 -5.84 12.53 8.96
N LEU A 91 -4.71 13.25 9.04
CA LEU A 91 -3.74 13.33 10.15
C LEU A 91 -3.36 12.01 10.87
N ARG A 92 -2.54 11.19 10.20
CA ARG A 92 -1.40 10.36 10.67
C ARG A 92 -1.06 9.38 9.54
N PRO A 93 0.22 9.03 9.31
CA PRO A 93 0.58 8.02 8.32
C PRO A 93 -0.11 6.70 8.67
N LEU A 94 -0.86 6.16 7.72
CA LEU A 94 -1.62 4.92 7.92
C LEU A 94 -0.78 3.68 7.59
N ALA A 95 0.40 3.87 6.99
CA ALA A 95 1.40 2.83 6.75
C ALA A 95 2.78 3.26 7.25
N LEU A 96 3.59 2.28 7.66
CA LEU A 96 5.00 2.42 7.97
C LEU A 96 5.79 1.55 7.00
N THR A 97 6.67 2.17 6.24
CA THR A 97 7.62 1.50 5.35
C THR A 97 9.01 1.57 5.97
N ARG A 98 9.63 0.41 6.19
CA ARG A 98 11.00 0.34 6.71
C ARG A 98 11.98 0.32 5.54
N ARG A 99 13.00 1.15 5.64
CA ARG A 99 14.18 1.05 4.78
C ARG A 99 15.28 0.44 5.63
N ASP A 100 15.66 -0.77 5.28
CA ASP A 100 16.99 -1.27 5.64
C ASP A 100 18.01 -0.44 4.85
N ASP A 101 19.20 -0.22 5.41
CA ASP A 101 20.29 0.54 4.78
C ASP A 101 20.43 0.19 3.28
N PRO A 102 20.80 1.15 2.40
CA PRO A 102 21.12 0.80 1.04
C PRO A 102 22.24 -0.24 1.08
N ALA A 103 21.96 -1.43 0.54
CA ALA A 103 22.99 -2.40 0.24
C ALA A 103 24.12 -1.68 -0.52
N ASP A 104 25.35 -1.87 -0.02
CA ASP A 104 26.62 -1.39 -0.61
C ASP A 104 26.65 -1.43 -2.16
#